data_AF-A0AAU5LRJ0-F1
#
_entry.id   AF-A0AAU5LRJ0-F1
#
_cell.length_a   1.000
_cell.length_b   1.000
_cell.length_c   1.000
_cell.angle_alpha   90.00
_cell.angle_beta   90.00
_cell.angle_gamma   90.00
#
_symmetry.space_group_name_H-M   'P 1'
#
loop_
_entity.id
_entity.type
_entity.pdbx_description
1 polymer ?
#
loop_
_entity_poly.entity_id
_entity_poly.type
_entity_poly.pdbx_seq_one_letter_code
_entity_poly.pdbx_strand_id
1 'polypeptide(L)'
;MGVVTCKYNGVHVVNIADVSHPREVAFIQAKEGSYPGEGVQALHIDTPYFNGDLLVSNNEKCNDKAGFGGMNLYDVTNPEHPTPLAEGIGDFTVNGQGKKAANEIHSVFAWDAGDKAYAVIVDNEEGMDVDIIDITNPKKAFLTAEYDLHERFPQILQAAPDNLVEVFLHDMVVKQINGKQVMLLSYWDAGYVKVDMTNVHNPVYLGDTDFTDPDPEAAESGFLVPSPWA
;
A
#
# COMPACT_ATOMS: atom_id res chain seq x y z
N MET A 1 0.18 8.44 18.87
CA MET A 1 1.13 8.04 17.82
C MET A 1 2.53 8.10 18.41
N GLY A 2 3.32 7.01 18.28
CA GLY A 2 4.69 6.98 18.76
C GLY A 2 5.55 7.99 17.99
N VAL A 3 6.49 8.64 18.66
CA VAL A 3 7.44 9.52 17.97
C VAL A 3 8.37 8.61 17.17
N VAL A 4 8.25 8.60 15.84
CA VAL A 4 9.18 7.89 14.97
C VAL A 4 10.53 8.62 15.03
N THR A 5 11.52 8.00 15.65
CA THR A 5 12.90 8.52 15.58
C THR A 5 13.51 8.08 14.27
N CYS A 6 14.20 8.95 13.52
CA CYS A 6 14.97 8.57 12.33
C CYS A 6 16.22 7.71 12.61
N LYS A 7 16.20 6.87 13.64
CA LYS A 7 17.36 6.09 14.08
C LYS A 7 16.99 4.63 14.06
N TYR A 8 17.77 3.85 13.31
CA TYR A 8 17.64 2.39 13.19
C TYR A 8 16.29 1.92 12.65
N ASN A 9 15.73 2.65 11.68
CA ASN A 9 14.55 2.22 10.95
C ASN A 9 14.94 1.17 9.90
N GLY A 10 14.07 0.19 9.66
CA GLY A 10 14.32 -0.89 8.73
C GLY A 10 13.39 -2.09 8.96
N VAL A 11 13.65 -3.15 8.21
CA VAL A 11 12.90 -4.41 8.29
C VAL A 11 13.75 -5.46 9.01
N HIS A 12 13.24 -5.97 10.12
CA HIS A 12 13.84 -7.12 10.81
C HIS A 12 13.44 -8.42 10.11
N VAL A 13 14.43 -9.23 9.75
CA VAL A 13 14.21 -10.54 9.14
C VAL A 13 14.38 -11.61 10.23
N VAL A 14 13.28 -12.27 10.58
CA VAL A 14 13.25 -13.24 11.68
C VAL A 14 12.97 -14.64 11.14
N ASN A 15 13.89 -15.56 11.39
CA ASN A 15 13.66 -16.98 11.15
C ASN A 15 12.77 -17.53 12.26
N ILE A 16 11.59 -17.99 11.86
CA ILE A 16 10.54 -18.57 12.72
C ILE A 16 10.30 -20.07 12.45
N ALA A 17 11.27 -20.77 11.85
CA ALA A 17 11.17 -22.21 11.61
C ALA A 17 11.01 -23.02 12.90
N ASP A 18 11.57 -22.53 14.01
CA ASP A 18 11.23 -22.93 15.37
C ASP A 18 10.54 -21.76 16.08
N VAL A 19 9.20 -21.82 16.18
CA VAL A 19 8.38 -20.78 16.82
C VAL A 19 8.68 -20.62 18.32
N SER A 20 9.32 -21.59 18.96
CA SER A 20 9.74 -21.50 20.36
C SER A 20 11.11 -20.81 20.54
N HIS A 21 11.91 -20.72 19.47
CA HIS A 21 13.23 -20.06 19.45
C HIS A 21 13.42 -19.21 18.19
N PRO A 22 12.62 -18.14 18.01
CA PRO A 22 12.80 -17.24 16.87
C PRO A 22 14.18 -16.58 16.90
N ARG A 23 14.80 -16.43 15.72
CA ARG A 23 16.14 -15.82 15.58
C ARG A 23 16.10 -14.74 14.50
N GLU A 24 16.50 -13.53 14.84
CA GLU A 24 16.80 -12.50 13.83
C GLU A 24 18.03 -12.93 13.01
N VAL A 25 17.88 -12.97 11.69
CA VAL A 25 18.92 -13.44 10.75
C VAL A 25 19.48 -12.34 9.86
N ALA A 26 18.73 -11.26 9.66
CA ALA A 26 19.18 -10.08 8.94
C ALA A 26 18.38 -8.84 9.38
N PHE A 27 18.95 -7.67 9.09
CA PHE A 27 18.28 -6.39 9.24
C PHE A 27 18.48 -5.59 7.94
N ILE A 28 17.37 -5.24 7.29
CA ILE A 28 17.37 -4.41 6.08
C ILE A 28 17.22 -2.97 6.53
N GLN A 29 18.33 -2.25 6.62
CA GLN A 29 18.35 -0.88 7.08
C GLN A 29 17.63 0.05 6.08
N ALA A 30 16.68 0.82 6.56
CA ALA A 30 16.07 1.89 5.78
C ALA A 30 17.10 2.99 5.50
N LYS A 31 17.00 3.59 4.31
CA LYS A 31 17.84 4.72 3.94
C LYS A 31 17.55 5.94 4.83
N GLU A 32 18.57 6.78 4.99
CA GLU A 32 18.52 7.93 5.88
C GLU A 32 17.33 8.86 5.59
N GLY A 33 16.62 9.24 6.65
CA GLY A 33 15.48 10.16 6.57
C GLY A 33 14.15 9.52 6.19
N SER A 34 14.14 8.22 5.89
CA SER A 34 12.93 7.45 5.61
C SER A 34 12.79 6.23 6.52
N TYR A 35 11.58 5.66 6.58
CA TYR A 35 11.28 4.43 7.30
C TYR A 35 10.19 3.60 6.59
N PRO A 36 10.19 2.26 6.75
CA PRO A 36 9.04 1.45 6.36
C PRO A 36 7.88 1.71 7.32
N GLY A 37 6.72 2.01 6.74
CA GLY A 37 5.45 2.15 7.44
C GLY A 37 4.69 0.83 7.51
N GLU A 38 3.43 0.87 7.10
CA GLU A 38 2.51 -0.28 7.23
C GLU A 38 2.66 -1.28 6.07
N GLY A 39 3.11 -0.82 4.91
CA GLY A 39 3.35 -1.65 3.74
C GLY A 39 4.67 -2.40 3.82
N VAL A 40 4.67 -3.62 4.38
CA VAL A 40 5.81 -4.55 4.35
C VAL A 40 5.32 -5.95 4.01
N GLN A 41 5.67 -6.46 2.82
CA GLN A 41 5.18 -7.75 2.34
C GLN A 41 6.25 -8.51 1.58
N ALA A 42 6.45 -9.78 1.95
CA ALA A 42 7.21 -10.73 1.13
C ALA A 42 6.26 -11.64 0.35
N LEU A 43 6.59 -11.92 -0.91
CA LEU A 43 5.87 -12.86 -1.76
C LEU A 43 6.83 -13.52 -2.76
N HIS A 44 6.50 -14.73 -3.19
CA HIS A 44 7.15 -15.34 -4.34
C HIS A 44 6.55 -14.76 -5.63
N ILE A 45 7.38 -14.44 -6.61
CA ILE A 45 6.94 -14.12 -7.98
C ILE A 45 7.78 -14.91 -8.99
N ASP A 46 7.14 -15.37 -10.07
CA ASP A 46 7.80 -16.06 -11.19
C ASP A 46 7.48 -15.35 -12.51
N THR A 47 8.35 -14.42 -12.90
CA THR A 47 8.23 -13.65 -14.14
C THR A 47 9.41 -13.95 -15.07
N PRO A 48 9.34 -13.54 -16.36
CA PRO A 48 10.47 -13.69 -17.28
C PRO A 48 11.77 -12.98 -16.86
N TYR A 49 11.72 -12.06 -15.88
CA TYR A 49 12.87 -11.26 -15.44
C TYR A 49 13.34 -11.56 -14.02
N PHE A 50 12.53 -12.27 -13.22
CA PHE A 50 12.84 -12.60 -11.84
C PHE A 50 12.05 -13.83 -11.40
N ASN A 51 12.71 -14.78 -10.74
CA ASN A 51 12.10 -15.92 -10.10
C ASN A 51 12.73 -16.07 -8.72
N GLY A 52 11.92 -15.87 -7.68
CA GLY A 52 12.39 -15.83 -6.30
C GLY A 52 11.41 -15.17 -5.36
N ASP A 53 11.86 -14.95 -4.13
CA ASP A 53 11.08 -14.25 -3.11
C ASP A 53 11.44 -12.77 -3.11
N LEU A 54 10.43 -11.93 -3.31
CA LEU A 54 10.53 -10.48 -3.36
C LEU A 54 9.95 -9.90 -2.07
N LEU A 55 10.66 -8.97 -1.45
CA LEU A 55 10.16 -8.12 -0.38
C LEU A 55 9.86 -6.74 -0.96
N VAL A 56 8.64 -6.25 -0.71
CA VAL A 56 8.23 -4.86 -0.95
C VAL A 56 8.12 -4.12 0.38
N SER A 57 8.55 -2.86 0.40
CA SER A 57 8.34 -1.98 1.55
C SER A 57 8.00 -0.55 1.11
N ASN A 58 7.23 0.20 1.90
CA ASN A 58 7.04 1.63 1.67
C ASN A 58 8.17 2.48 2.27
N ASN A 59 8.21 3.77 1.90
CA ASN A 59 8.98 4.79 2.57
C ASN A 59 8.07 5.97 2.96
N GLU A 60 7.95 6.19 4.27
CA GLU A 60 7.50 7.45 4.85
C GLU A 60 8.71 8.29 5.29
N LYS A 61 8.55 9.62 5.33
CA LYS A 61 9.63 10.52 5.72
C LYS A 61 9.57 10.80 7.21
N CYS A 62 10.71 10.65 7.89
CA CYS A 62 10.89 11.17 9.26
C CYS A 62 11.81 12.42 9.28
N ASN A 63 12.42 12.76 8.13
CA ASN A 63 13.23 13.96 7.94
C ASN A 63 13.10 14.45 6.48
N ASP A 64 12.37 15.55 6.28
CA ASP A 64 12.07 16.12 4.97
C ASP A 64 13.29 16.46 4.10
N LYS A 65 14.45 16.73 4.70
CA LYS A 65 15.65 17.14 3.96
C LYS A 65 16.44 15.95 3.41
N ALA A 66 16.36 14.81 4.08
CA ALA A 66 17.16 13.63 3.76
C ALA A 66 16.31 12.48 3.19
N GLY A 67 15.06 12.37 3.64
CA GLY A 67 14.14 11.31 3.27
C GLY A 67 13.62 11.43 1.84
N PHE A 68 13.15 10.29 1.34
CA PHE A 68 12.47 10.12 0.07
C PHE A 68 11.31 9.15 0.26
N GLY A 69 10.31 9.24 -0.63
CA GLY A 69 9.13 8.38 -0.61
C GLY A 69 9.23 7.15 -1.50
N GLY A 70 8.10 6.68 -2.00
CA GLY A 70 7.96 5.52 -2.87
C GLY A 70 8.23 4.19 -2.17
N MET A 71 8.19 3.12 -2.95
CA MET A 71 8.44 1.75 -2.50
C MET A 71 9.89 1.30 -2.78
N ASN A 72 10.32 0.32 -1.99
CA ASN A 72 11.57 -0.43 -2.18
C ASN A 72 11.27 -1.88 -2.55
N LEU A 73 12.19 -2.49 -3.28
CA LEU A 73 12.16 -3.88 -3.74
C LEU A 73 13.47 -4.56 -3.35
N TYR A 74 13.40 -5.67 -2.63
CA TYR A 74 14.55 -6.48 -2.25
C TYR A 74 14.33 -7.94 -2.66
N ASP A 75 15.35 -8.57 -3.26
CA ASP A 75 15.41 -10.02 -3.40
C ASP A 75 15.73 -10.62 -2.03
N VAL A 76 14.80 -11.39 -1.50
CA VAL A 76 14.89 -12.09 -0.21
C VAL A 76 14.81 -13.61 -0.39
N THR A 77 15.06 -14.13 -1.61
CA THR A 77 15.16 -15.58 -1.88
C THR A 77 16.16 -16.26 -0.94
N ASN A 78 17.21 -15.53 -0.56
CA ASN A 78 18.03 -15.86 0.60
C ASN A 78 17.79 -14.82 1.71
N PRO A 79 16.90 -15.10 2.69
CA PRO A 79 16.51 -14.11 3.70
C PRO A 79 17.64 -13.74 4.68
N GLU A 80 18.71 -14.55 4.78
CA GLU A 80 19.90 -14.18 5.56
C GLU A 80 20.79 -13.16 4.82
N HIS A 81 20.58 -12.99 3.50
CA HIS A 81 21.33 -12.06 2.65
C HIS A 81 20.42 -11.28 1.66
N PRO A 82 19.52 -10.40 2.16
CA PRO A 82 18.67 -9.58 1.30
C PRO A 82 19.48 -8.72 0.33
N THR A 83 19.03 -8.63 -0.93
CA THR A 83 19.71 -7.84 -1.98
C THR A 83 18.77 -6.76 -2.53
N PRO A 84 19.14 -5.46 -2.47
CA PRO A 84 18.31 -4.40 -3.05
C PRO A 84 18.22 -4.53 -4.58
N LEU A 85 17.01 -4.38 -5.12
CA LEU A 85 16.71 -4.39 -6.55
C LEU A 85 16.36 -2.99 -7.06
N ALA A 86 15.53 -2.27 -6.31
CA ALA A 86 15.14 -0.88 -6.57
C ALA A 86 14.70 -0.22 -5.27
N GLU A 87 14.89 1.09 -5.13
CA GLU A 87 14.56 1.83 -3.91
C GLU A 87 14.02 3.21 -4.28
N GLY A 88 12.93 3.63 -3.64
CA GLY A 88 12.28 4.91 -3.89
C GLY A 88 11.59 5.01 -5.24
N ILE A 89 10.98 3.90 -5.70
CA ILE A 89 10.18 3.85 -6.92
C ILE A 89 8.74 4.22 -6.57
N GLY A 90 8.12 5.13 -7.30
CA GLY A 90 6.73 5.51 -7.06
C GLY A 90 6.33 6.63 -8.00
N ASP A 91 5.31 7.39 -7.61
CA ASP A 91 4.93 8.59 -8.33
C ASP A 91 5.82 9.79 -7.97
N PHE A 92 6.13 10.60 -8.97
CA PHE A 92 6.91 11.84 -8.87
C PHE A 92 6.06 13.07 -9.18
N THR A 93 4.80 12.91 -9.57
CA THR A 93 3.91 14.03 -9.79
C THR A 93 3.45 14.64 -8.47
N VAL A 94 3.14 15.92 -8.54
CA VAL A 94 2.29 16.67 -7.61
C VAL A 94 1.76 17.81 -8.44
N ASN A 95 0.48 18.13 -8.31
CA ASN A 95 -0.15 19.21 -9.04
C ASN A 95 0.68 20.51 -8.99
N GLY A 96 1.26 20.88 -10.15
CA GLY A 96 2.01 22.12 -10.34
C GLY A 96 3.46 22.12 -9.84
N GLN A 97 4.05 20.97 -9.49
CA GLN A 97 5.43 20.90 -8.99
C GLN A 97 6.23 19.76 -9.65
N GLY A 98 7.54 19.97 -9.84
CA GLY A 98 8.47 18.89 -10.22
C GLY A 98 9.27 18.44 -9.00
N LYS A 99 9.26 17.14 -8.70
CA LYS A 99 10.01 16.56 -7.58
C LYS A 99 11.29 15.84 -8.02
N LYS A 100 12.25 15.77 -7.10
CA LYS A 100 13.52 15.02 -7.27
C LYS A 100 13.44 13.56 -6.82
N ALA A 101 12.39 13.21 -6.08
CA ALA A 101 12.16 11.92 -5.46
C ALA A 101 10.66 11.62 -5.46
N ALA A 102 10.30 10.35 -5.33
CA ALA A 102 8.92 9.92 -5.28
C ALA A 102 8.18 10.48 -4.05
N ASN A 103 6.86 10.61 -4.18
CA ASN A 103 5.92 10.96 -3.11
C ASN A 103 6.03 9.97 -1.95
N GLU A 104 5.84 10.44 -0.72
CA GLU A 104 5.80 9.51 0.41
C GLU A 104 4.54 8.66 0.35
N ILE A 105 4.69 7.37 0.68
CA ILE A 105 3.57 6.42 0.58
C ILE A 105 3.36 5.74 1.93
N HIS A 106 2.11 5.61 2.34
CA HIS A 106 1.73 5.00 3.63
C HIS A 106 1.79 3.48 3.60
N SER A 107 1.37 2.89 2.47
CA SER A 107 1.27 1.43 2.31
C SER A 107 1.64 0.98 0.90
N VAL A 108 1.99 -0.30 0.77
CA VAL A 108 2.27 -0.99 -0.49
C VAL A 108 1.81 -2.43 -0.40
N PHE A 109 1.20 -2.94 -1.48
CA PHE A 109 0.83 -4.34 -1.59
C PHE A 109 1.16 -4.89 -2.98
N ALA A 110 1.92 -5.98 -3.04
CA ALA A 110 2.33 -6.64 -4.28
C ALA A 110 1.52 -7.91 -4.55
N TRP A 111 1.37 -8.25 -5.83
CA TRP A 111 0.78 -9.51 -6.26
C TRP A 111 1.43 -10.06 -7.53
N ASP A 112 1.50 -11.37 -7.59
CA ASP A 112 1.83 -12.15 -8.79
C ASP A 112 0.59 -12.24 -9.69
N ALA A 113 0.75 -11.92 -10.98
CA ALA A 113 -0.27 -11.97 -12.02
C ALA A 113 0.13 -12.91 -13.19
N GLY A 114 0.94 -13.93 -12.93
CA GLY A 114 1.45 -14.89 -13.90
C GLY A 114 2.75 -14.39 -14.54
N ASP A 115 2.77 -14.21 -15.86
CA ASP A 115 3.95 -13.67 -16.57
C ASP A 115 4.30 -12.20 -16.19
N LYS A 116 3.50 -11.60 -15.30
CA LYS A 116 3.62 -10.24 -14.79
C LYS A 116 3.46 -10.21 -13.29
N ALA A 117 3.99 -9.15 -12.68
CA ALA A 117 3.77 -8.85 -11.28
C ALA A 117 3.55 -7.34 -11.10
N TYR A 118 2.75 -6.99 -10.11
CA TYR A 118 2.36 -5.60 -9.86
C TYR A 118 2.44 -5.27 -8.36
N ALA A 119 2.55 -4.00 -8.05
CA ALA A 119 2.31 -3.47 -6.72
C ALA A 119 1.32 -2.31 -6.80
N VAL A 120 0.54 -2.12 -5.74
CA VAL A 120 -0.27 -0.93 -5.53
C VAL A 120 0.38 -0.14 -4.40
N ILE A 121 0.57 1.16 -4.61
CA ILE A 121 1.01 2.10 -3.58
C ILE A 121 -0.09 3.13 -3.36
N VAL A 122 -0.11 3.72 -2.17
CA VAL A 122 -0.99 4.83 -1.84
C VAL A 122 -0.14 6.04 -1.53
N ASP A 123 -0.30 7.08 -2.33
CA ASP A 123 0.24 8.40 -2.05
C ASP A 123 -0.93 9.37 -2.03
N ASN A 124 -1.08 10.11 -0.94
CA ASN A 124 -2.17 11.06 -0.76
C ASN A 124 -1.63 12.49 -0.99
N GLU A 125 -0.59 12.64 -1.82
CA GLU A 125 0.01 13.94 -2.14
C GLU A 125 -0.66 14.61 -3.36
N GLU A 126 -1.46 13.85 -4.11
CA GLU A 126 -2.27 14.31 -5.23
C GLU A 126 -3.69 13.73 -5.21
N GLY A 127 -4.49 13.94 -6.27
CA GLY A 127 -5.89 13.47 -6.28
C GLY A 127 -6.08 12.04 -6.81
N MET A 128 -5.03 11.47 -7.41
CA MET A 128 -5.02 10.08 -7.85
C MET A 128 -4.30 9.24 -6.81
N ASP A 129 -5.06 8.69 -5.86
CA ASP A 129 -4.46 8.07 -4.67
C ASP A 129 -4.09 6.59 -4.87
N VAL A 130 -4.50 5.98 -6.00
CA VAL A 130 -4.28 4.56 -6.31
C VAL A 130 -3.31 4.41 -7.47
N ASP A 131 -2.07 4.09 -7.12
CA ASP A 131 -0.97 3.96 -8.06
C ASP A 131 -0.58 2.51 -8.26
N ILE A 132 -0.52 2.08 -9.51
CA ILE A 132 -0.11 0.73 -9.88
C ILE A 132 1.29 0.78 -10.47
N ILE A 133 2.21 0.07 -9.83
CA ILE A 133 3.58 -0.12 -10.27
C ILE A 133 3.69 -1.48 -10.97
N ASP A 134 4.21 -1.51 -12.20
CA ASP A 134 4.64 -2.75 -12.83
C ASP A 134 5.98 -3.17 -12.24
N ILE A 135 6.00 -4.32 -11.56
CA ILE A 135 7.19 -4.91 -10.93
C ILE A 135 7.61 -6.20 -11.65
N THR A 136 7.13 -6.44 -12.87
CA THR A 136 7.45 -7.63 -13.67
C THR A 136 8.96 -7.80 -13.83
N ASN A 137 9.67 -6.68 -13.98
CA ASN A 137 11.12 -6.62 -13.78
C ASN A 137 11.42 -5.76 -12.56
N PRO A 138 11.68 -6.35 -11.37
CA PRO A 138 11.89 -5.59 -10.14
C PRO A 138 13.06 -4.59 -10.20
N LYS A 139 14.04 -4.79 -11.10
CA LYS A 139 15.17 -3.86 -11.30
C LYS A 139 14.83 -2.66 -12.19
N LYS A 140 13.64 -2.67 -12.80
CA LYS A 140 13.13 -1.65 -13.73
C LYS A 140 11.64 -1.42 -13.51
N ALA A 141 11.22 -1.37 -12.25
CA ALA A 141 9.84 -1.10 -11.89
C ALA A 141 9.44 0.33 -12.32
N PHE A 142 8.17 0.51 -12.70
CA PHE A 142 7.65 1.81 -13.16
C PHE A 142 6.16 1.96 -12.92
N LEU A 143 5.70 3.21 -12.74
CA LEU A 143 4.28 3.56 -12.64
C LEU A 143 3.57 3.27 -13.96
N THR A 144 2.56 2.41 -13.92
CA THR A 144 1.89 1.87 -15.11
C THR A 144 0.44 2.33 -15.24
N ALA A 145 -0.20 2.67 -14.12
CA ALA A 145 -1.53 3.24 -14.07
C ALA A 145 -1.73 3.98 -12.75
N GLU A 146 -2.58 5.00 -12.77
CA GLU A 146 -2.97 5.82 -11.63
C GLU A 146 -4.48 6.02 -11.71
N TYR A 147 -5.15 6.02 -10.56
CA TYR A 147 -6.60 6.16 -10.50
C TYR A 147 -7.03 7.04 -9.34
N ASP A 148 -7.93 7.96 -9.65
CA ASP A 148 -8.90 8.46 -8.69
C ASP A 148 -10.14 7.55 -8.74
N LEU A 149 -10.39 6.81 -7.65
CA LEU A 149 -11.49 5.86 -7.60
C LEU A 149 -12.87 6.51 -7.60
N HIS A 150 -13.03 7.72 -7.05
CA HIS A 150 -14.34 8.35 -7.01
C HIS A 150 -14.71 8.96 -8.36
N GLU A 151 -13.73 9.49 -9.10
CA GLU A 151 -13.94 9.86 -10.50
C GLU A 151 -14.26 8.64 -11.36
N ARG A 152 -13.55 7.53 -11.12
CA ARG A 152 -13.71 6.31 -11.91
C ARG A 152 -15.01 5.56 -11.59
N PHE A 153 -15.43 5.55 -10.34
CA PHE A 153 -16.61 4.86 -9.83
C PHE A 153 -17.45 5.79 -8.95
N PRO A 154 -18.18 6.76 -9.54
CA PRO A 154 -18.92 7.77 -8.76
C PRO A 154 -19.94 7.20 -7.77
N GLN A 155 -20.35 5.94 -7.94
CA GLN A 155 -21.26 5.26 -7.03
C GLN A 155 -20.67 4.95 -5.64
N ILE A 156 -19.35 4.98 -5.46
CA ILE A 156 -18.70 4.75 -4.16
C ILE A 156 -18.82 5.96 -3.22
N LEU A 157 -19.24 7.11 -3.75
CA LEU A 157 -19.43 8.33 -2.97
C LEU A 157 -20.65 8.17 -2.06
N GLN A 158 -20.42 8.35 -0.77
CA GLN A 158 -21.43 8.30 0.27
C GLN A 158 -21.77 9.71 0.77
N ALA A 159 -22.94 9.86 1.38
CA ALA A 159 -23.30 11.11 2.04
C ALA A 159 -22.39 11.32 3.25
N ALA A 160 -21.45 12.25 3.12
CA ALA A 160 -20.52 12.61 4.17
C ALA A 160 -21.14 13.67 5.09
N PRO A 161 -20.92 13.61 6.43
CA PRO A 161 -21.25 14.74 7.29
C PRO A 161 -20.36 15.94 6.95
N ASP A 162 -20.82 17.16 7.24
CA ASP A 162 -20.10 18.41 6.89
C ASP A 162 -18.64 18.48 7.42
N ASN A 163 -18.32 17.69 8.46
CA ASN A 163 -16.99 17.64 9.06
C ASN A 163 -16.06 16.56 8.46
N LEU A 164 -16.55 15.72 7.54
CA LEU A 164 -15.71 14.81 6.78
C LEU A 164 -15.20 15.53 5.53
N VAL A 165 -13.97 16.01 5.60
CA VAL A 165 -13.37 16.90 4.59
C VAL A 165 -12.37 16.21 3.67
N GLU A 166 -11.99 14.96 3.96
CA GLU A 166 -11.03 14.16 3.19
C GLU A 166 -11.50 12.70 3.14
N VAL A 167 -11.23 12.00 2.03
CA VAL A 167 -11.49 10.57 1.86
C VAL A 167 -10.13 9.90 1.70
N PHE A 168 -9.59 9.38 2.81
CA PHE A 168 -8.20 8.93 2.86
C PHE A 168 -8.10 7.43 2.58
N LEU A 169 -7.51 7.06 1.43
CA LEU A 169 -7.12 5.68 1.18
C LEU A 169 -6.01 5.29 2.17
N HIS A 170 -6.21 4.20 2.90
CA HIS A 170 -5.28 3.76 3.93
C HIS A 170 -4.48 2.53 3.49
N ASP A 171 -5.17 1.44 3.15
CA ASP A 171 -4.54 0.15 2.88
C ASP A 171 -5.22 -0.62 1.78
N MET A 172 -4.42 -1.45 1.11
CA MET A 172 -4.85 -2.26 -0.01
C MET A 172 -4.42 -3.71 0.19
N VAL A 173 -5.28 -4.63 -0.24
CA VAL A 173 -4.94 -6.05 -0.34
C VAL A 173 -5.43 -6.58 -1.67
N VAL A 174 -4.58 -7.29 -2.40
CA VAL A 174 -4.95 -7.97 -3.65
C VAL A 174 -4.90 -9.48 -3.46
N LYS A 175 -5.96 -10.18 -3.86
CA LYS A 175 -6.03 -11.64 -3.82
C LYS A 175 -6.62 -12.21 -5.10
N GLN A 176 -6.10 -13.36 -5.52
CA GLN A 176 -6.73 -14.12 -6.59
C GLN A 176 -7.99 -14.82 -6.06
N ILE A 177 -9.15 -14.49 -6.60
CA ILE A 177 -10.45 -15.06 -6.24
C ILE A 177 -11.17 -15.46 -7.53
N ASN A 178 -11.47 -16.75 -7.68
CA ASN A 178 -12.17 -17.30 -8.87
C ASN A 178 -11.53 -16.88 -10.21
N GLY A 179 -10.19 -16.86 -10.27
CA GLY A 179 -9.43 -16.50 -11.47
C GLY A 179 -9.29 -15.00 -11.73
N LYS A 180 -9.79 -14.14 -10.84
CA LYS A 180 -9.65 -12.68 -10.92
C LYS A 180 -8.69 -12.16 -9.86
N GLN A 181 -7.95 -11.11 -10.16
CA GLN A 181 -7.23 -10.35 -9.13
C GLN A 181 -8.21 -9.37 -8.49
N VAL A 182 -8.65 -9.64 -7.27
CA VAL A 182 -9.58 -8.79 -6.54
C VAL A 182 -8.81 -7.96 -5.54
N MET A 183 -8.84 -6.65 -5.72
CA MET A 183 -8.29 -5.68 -4.79
C MET A 183 -9.39 -5.19 -3.85
N LEU A 184 -9.10 -5.19 -2.56
CA LEU A 184 -9.85 -4.50 -1.51
C LEU A 184 -9.08 -3.25 -1.12
N LEU A 185 -9.70 -2.09 -1.27
CA LEU A 185 -9.18 -0.80 -0.82
C LEU A 185 -9.93 -0.40 0.45
N SER A 186 -9.17 -0.02 1.48
CA SER A 186 -9.69 0.35 2.79
C SER A 186 -9.46 1.84 3.00
N TYR A 187 -10.54 2.60 3.14
CA TYR A 187 -10.54 4.02 3.44
C TYR A 187 -10.83 4.23 4.93
N TRP A 188 -10.11 5.15 5.58
CA TRP A 188 -10.36 5.48 6.99
C TRP A 188 -11.80 5.93 7.22
N ASP A 189 -12.30 6.77 6.32
CA ASP A 189 -13.54 7.52 6.53
C ASP A 189 -14.65 7.16 5.54
N ALA A 190 -14.40 6.21 4.63
CA ALA A 190 -15.33 5.85 3.54
C ALA A 190 -15.50 4.33 3.33
N GLY A 191 -14.93 3.50 4.20
CA GLY A 191 -15.12 2.04 4.16
C GLY A 191 -14.31 1.34 3.12
N TYR A 192 -14.89 0.29 2.52
CA TYR A 192 -14.14 -0.60 1.66
C TYR A 192 -14.69 -0.60 0.25
N VAL A 193 -13.80 -0.53 -0.74
CA VAL A 193 -14.14 -0.69 -2.16
C VAL A 193 -13.45 -1.94 -2.70
N LYS A 194 -14.19 -2.77 -3.43
CA LYS A 194 -13.66 -3.94 -4.14
C LYS A 194 -13.65 -3.67 -5.64
N VAL A 195 -12.50 -3.94 -6.25
CA VAL A 195 -12.27 -3.80 -7.69
C VAL A 195 -11.56 -5.03 -8.25
N ASP A 196 -11.93 -5.41 -9.46
CA ASP A 196 -11.22 -6.39 -10.27
C ASP A 196 -10.05 -5.71 -10.98
N MET A 197 -8.85 -6.13 -10.62
CA MET A 197 -7.55 -5.66 -11.09
C MET A 197 -6.88 -6.66 -12.04
N THR A 198 -7.64 -7.61 -12.61
CA THR A 198 -7.10 -8.57 -13.59
C THR A 198 -6.51 -7.85 -14.81
N ASN A 199 -7.09 -6.71 -15.20
CA ASN A 199 -6.46 -5.75 -16.11
C ASN A 199 -6.21 -4.44 -15.35
N VAL A 200 -4.95 -4.21 -14.96
CA VAL A 200 -4.56 -3.04 -14.17
C VAL A 200 -4.79 -1.71 -14.88
N HIS A 201 -4.98 -1.69 -16.20
CA HIS A 201 -5.29 -0.48 -16.96
C HIS A 201 -6.80 -0.23 -17.13
N ASN A 202 -7.64 -1.18 -16.71
CA ASN A 202 -9.08 -1.09 -16.80
C ASN A 202 -9.74 -1.77 -15.58
N PRO A 203 -9.62 -1.17 -14.38
CA PRO A 203 -10.24 -1.70 -13.17
C PRO A 203 -11.76 -1.77 -13.35
N VAL A 204 -12.38 -2.79 -12.76
CA VAL A 204 -13.83 -2.98 -12.78
C VAL A 204 -14.38 -3.05 -11.36
N TYR A 205 -15.30 -2.15 -11.02
CA TYR A 205 -15.99 -2.17 -9.72
C TYR A 205 -16.71 -3.50 -9.47
N LEU A 206 -16.57 -4.03 -8.26
CA LEU A 206 -17.22 -5.27 -7.82
C LEU A 206 -18.21 -5.06 -6.68
N GLY A 207 -18.03 -4.02 -5.86
CA GLY A 207 -18.85 -3.74 -4.70
C GLY A 207 -18.12 -2.88 -3.70
N ASP A 208 -18.85 -2.23 -2.83
CA ASP A 208 -18.35 -1.43 -1.72
C ASP A 208 -19.20 -1.65 -0.46
N THR A 209 -18.79 -1.06 0.66
CA THR A 209 -19.56 -1.03 1.89
C THR A 209 -20.33 0.27 2.02
N ASP A 210 -21.55 0.18 2.53
CA ASP A 210 -22.34 1.34 2.97
C ASP A 210 -22.23 1.44 4.51
N PHE A 211 -21.77 2.58 5.02
CA PHE A 211 -21.79 2.88 6.45
C PHE A 211 -22.97 3.78 6.77
N THR A 212 -24.11 3.16 7.04
CA THR A 212 -25.31 3.89 7.45
C THR A 212 -25.11 4.53 8.82
N ASP A 213 -25.79 5.66 9.07
CA ASP A 213 -25.93 6.23 10.42
C ASP A 213 -27.34 5.90 10.98
N PRO A 214 -27.45 5.22 12.14
CA PRO A 214 -26.37 4.66 12.94
C PRO A 214 -25.70 3.45 12.27
N ASP A 215 -24.44 3.22 12.64
CA ASP A 215 -23.68 2.02 12.27
C ASP A 215 -24.54 0.75 12.54
N PRO A 216 -24.64 -0.20 11.58
CA PRO A 216 -25.50 -1.37 11.74
C PRO A 216 -25.19 -2.22 12.98
N GLU A 217 -23.92 -2.38 13.34
CA GLU A 217 -23.53 -3.12 14.55
C GLU A 217 -23.92 -2.34 15.81
N ALA A 218 -23.77 -1.00 15.81
CA ALA A 218 -24.28 -0.17 16.89
C ALA A 218 -25.80 -0.30 17.06
N ALA A 219 -26.55 -0.35 15.94
CA ALA A 219 -27.98 -0.58 15.96
C ALA A 219 -28.35 -1.98 16.48
N GLU A 220 -27.68 -3.03 16.01
CA GLU A 220 -27.93 -4.42 16.41
C GLU A 220 -27.57 -4.69 17.87
N SER A 221 -26.45 -4.15 18.34
CA SER A 221 -25.98 -4.28 19.72
C SER A 221 -26.77 -3.44 20.73
N GLY A 222 -27.65 -2.55 20.25
CA GLY A 222 -28.33 -1.56 21.09
C GLY A 222 -27.36 -0.52 21.68
N PHE A 223 -26.18 -0.38 21.08
CA PHE A 223 -25.18 0.61 21.47
C PHE A 223 -25.68 1.99 21.03
N LEU A 224 -26.12 2.78 22.00
CA LEU A 224 -26.45 4.18 21.78
C LEU A 224 -25.14 4.95 21.62
N VAL A 225 -24.76 5.26 20.38
CA VAL A 225 -23.72 6.27 20.12
C VAL A 225 -24.29 7.61 20.58
N PRO A 226 -23.80 8.21 21.68
CA PRO A 226 -24.27 9.53 22.09
C PRO A 226 -23.97 10.50 20.96
N SER A 227 -24.95 11.31 20.56
CA SER A 227 -24.69 12.37 19.58
C SER A 227 -23.57 13.26 20.14
N PRO A 228 -22.48 13.50 19.38
CA PRO A 228 -21.43 14.42 19.81
C PRO A 228 -21.90 15.88 19.88
N TRP A 229 -23.17 16.15 19.55
CA TRP A 229 -23.79 17.47 19.48
C TRP A 229 -24.88 17.73 20.53
N ALA A 230 -24.97 16.90 21.58
CA ALA A 230 -25.87 17.11 22.72
C ALA A 230 -25.26 17.98 23.82
#